data_AF-A0A849EKS0-F1
#
_entry.id   AF-A0A849EKS0-F1
#
_cell.length_a   1.000
_cell.length_b   1.000
_cell.length_c   1.000
_cell.angle_alpha   90.00
_cell.angle_beta   90.00
_cell.angle_gamma   90.00
#
_symmetry.space_group_name_H-M   'P 1'
#
loop_
_entity.id
_entity.type
_entity.pdbx_description
1 polymer ?
#
loop_
_entity_poly.entity_id
_entity_poly.type
_entity_poly.pdbx_seq_one_letter_code
_entity_poly.pdbx_strand_id
1 'polypeptide(L)' 'MKETLNRLINQEILDKEDAKQILINMAKGVYNPSQTAAFLTVYMM' A
#
# COMPACT_ATOMS: atom_id res chain seq x y z
N MET A 1 -2.64 -5.36 3.69
CA MET A 1 -3.22 -4.53 2.62
C MET A 1 -4.50 -3.80 3.01
N LYS A 2 -5.52 -4.46 3.58
CA LYS A 2 -6.81 -3.82 3.89
C LYS A 2 -6.66 -2.62 4.85
N GLU A 3 -5.85 -2.78 5.89
CA GLU A 3 -5.56 -1.72 6.86
C GLU A 3 -4.76 -0.57 6.24
N THR A 4 -3.72 -0.88 5.47
CA THR A 4 -2.94 0.10 4.68
C THR A 4 -3.82 0.93 3.73
N LEU A 5 -4.73 0.27 2.99
CA LEU A 5 -5.65 0.94 2.08
C LEU A 5 -6.62 1.84 2.86
N ASN A 6 -7.12 1.38 4.02
CA ASN A 6 -7.93 2.23 4.89
C ASN A 6 -7.16 3.47 5.38
N ARG A 7 -5.91 3.33 5.81
CA ARG A 7 -5.06 4.46 6.21
C ARG A 7 -4.90 5.45 5.05
N LEU A 8 -4.56 4.95 3.86
CA LEU A 8 -4.43 5.77 2.65
C LEU A 8 -5.74 6.47 2.25
N ILE A 9 -6.89 5.79 2.32
CA ILE A 9 -8.21 6.37 2.04
C ILE A 9 -8.56 7.48 3.04
N ASN A 10 -8.11 7.35 4.29
CA ASN A 10 -8.27 8.38 5.32
C ASN A 10 -7.23 9.53 5.20
N GLN A 11 -6.47 9.60 4.10
CA GLN A 11 -5.38 10.56 3.88
C GLN A 11 -4.27 10.50 4.95
N GLU A 12 -4.12 9.36 5.63
CA GLU A 12 -3.02 9.17 6.56
C GLU A 12 -1.71 8.96 5.78
N ILE A 13 -0.69 9.70 6.18
CA ILE A 13 0.66 9.54 5.65
C ILE A 13 1.23 8.25 6.22
N LEU A 14 1.61 7.33 5.34
CA LEU A 14 2.36 6.13 5.72
C LEU A 14 3.75 6.53 6.21
N ASP A 15 4.19 5.91 7.30
CA ASP A 15 5.57 6.04 7.74
C ASP A 15 6.51 5.42 6.70
N LYS A 16 7.75 5.93 6.61
CA LYS A 16 8.74 5.42 5.66
C LYS A 16 8.99 3.93 5.84
N GLU A 17 8.96 3.43 7.08
CA GLU A 17 9.16 2.00 7.35
C GLU A 17 7.99 1.15 6.84
N ASP A 18 6.76 1.60 7.08
CA ASP A 18 5.54 0.95 6.58
C ASP A 18 5.54 0.89 5.04
N ALA A 19 5.77 2.04 4.39
CA ALA A 19 5.82 2.14 2.93
C ALA A 19 6.88 1.19 2.33
N LYS A 20 8.07 1.13 2.95
CA LYS A 20 9.13 0.23 2.53
C LYS A 20 8.73 -1.24 2.67
N GLN A 21 8.12 -1.63 3.79
CA GLN A 21 7.64 -3.00 3.99
C GLN A 21 6.59 -3.39 2.96
N ILE A 22 5.66 -2.48 2.65
CA ILE A 22 4.63 -2.71 1.65
C ILE A 22 5.26 -2.95 0.27
N LEU A 23 6.22 -2.13 -0.16
CA LEU A 23 6.93 -2.30 -1.42
C LEU A 23 7.71 -3.62 -1.48
N ILE A 24 8.38 -3.99 -0.39
CA ILE A 24 9.09 -5.28 -0.28
C ILE A 24 8.10 -6.45 -0.41
N ASN A 25 6.95 -6.37 0.26
CA ASN A 25 5.93 -7.41 0.21
C ASN A 25 5.25 -7.49 -1.18
N MET A 26 5.09 -6.36 -1.88
CA MET A 26 4.68 -6.35 -3.30
C MET A 26 5.71 -7.06 -4.18
N ALA A 27 6.99 -6.73 -4.01
CA ALA A 27 8.08 -7.34 -4.79
C ALA A 27 8.25 -8.85 -4.50
N LYS A 28 7.95 -9.28 -3.27
CA LYS A 28 7.94 -10.70 -2.87
C LYS A 28 6.70 -11.47 -3.35
N GLY A 29 5.71 -10.80 -3.96
CA GLY A 29 4.46 -11.44 -4.40
C GLY A 29 3.50 -11.79 -3.25
N VAL A 30 3.69 -11.21 -2.07
CA VAL A 30 2.81 -11.41 -0.90
C VAL A 30 1.43 -10.77 -1.15
N TYR A 31 1.41 -9.68 -1.91
CA TYR A 31 0.18 -9.02 -2.32
C TYR A 31 -0.20 -9.38 -3.75
N ASN A 32 -1.50 -9.53 -3.98
CA ASN A 32 -1.99 -9.81 -5.31
C ASN A 32 -1.98 -8.54 -6.21
N PRO A 33 -2.00 -8.70 -7.54
CA PRO A 33 -1.94 -7.57 -8.47
C PRO A 33 -3.04 -6.53 -8.24
N SER A 34 -4.25 -6.97 -7.86
CA SER A 34 -5.38 -6.09 -7.56
C SER A 34 -5.11 -5.19 -6.34
N GLN A 35 -4.45 -5.73 -5.32
CA GLN A 35 -4.05 -4.98 -4.13
C GLN A 35 -2.97 -3.95 -4.47
N THR A 36 -1.95 -4.34 -5.23
CA THR A 36 -0.90 -3.41 -5.70
C THR A 36 -1.48 -2.28 -6.53
N ALA A 37 -2.41 -2.58 -7.44
CA ALA A 37 -3.12 -1.58 -8.22
C ALA A 37 -3.92 -0.63 -7.32
N ALA A 38 -4.67 -1.15 -6.34
CA ALA A 38 -5.41 -0.31 -5.40
C ALA A 38 -4.48 0.63 -4.60
N PHE A 39 -3.33 0.13 -4.13
CA PHE A 39 -2.36 0.96 -3.41
C PHE A 39 -1.81 2.09 -4.28
N LEU A 40 -1.43 1.78 -5.52
CA LEU A 40 -0.95 2.79 -6.48
C LEU A 40 -2.02 3.84 -6.78
N THR A 41 -3.28 3.43 -6.94
CA THR A 41 -4.39 4.35 -7.18
C THR A 41 -4.60 5.32 -6.02
N VAL A 42 -4.62 4.84 -4.78
CA VAL A 42 -4.83 5.73 -3.62
C VAL A 42 -3.59 6.58 -3.35
N TYR A 43 -2.39 6.10 -3.67
CA TYR A 43 -1.15 6.88 -3.52
C TYR A 43 -1.01 8.02 -4.55
N MET A 44 -1.62 7.90 -5.74
CA MET A 44 -1.58 8.93 -6.80
C MET A 44 -2.68 9.99 -6.69
N MET A 45 -3.67 9.80 -5.81
CA MET A 45 -4.81 10.72 -5.61
C MET A 45 -4.50 11.74 -4.53
#